data_AF-A0A813SQP3-F1
#
_entry.id   AF-A0A813SQP3-F1
#
_cell.length_a   1.000
_cell.length_b   1.000
_cell.length_c   1.000
_cell.angle_alpha   90.00
_cell.angle_beta   90.00
_cell.angle_gamma   90.00
#
_symmetry.space_group_name_H-M   'P 1'
#
loop_
_entity.id
_entity.type
_entity.pdbx_description
1 polymer ?
#
loop_
_entity_poly.entity_id
_entity_poly.type
_entity_poly.pdbx_seq_one_letter_code
_entity_poly.pdbx_strand_id
1 'polypeptide(L)'
;MRTQVQHQLTRMVSAQTFFVIIGMIAYTAQTIYNLVTTSTLKSPLRQAQENVALTITGVLAYTGYVFNFYIYIFVSPTLRKHFKELIQKFLYYFTCHFIRNNRTQPAHITQNNLQLDGK
;
A
#
# COMPACT_ATOMS: atom_id res chain seq x y z
N MET A 1 32.31 -3.49 5.18
CA MET A 1 31.01 -3.06 4.61
C MET A 1 30.10 -4.22 4.20
N ARG A 2 30.54 -5.22 3.39
CA ARG A 2 29.68 -6.35 2.96
C ARG A 2 29.05 -7.14 4.12
N THR A 3 29.79 -7.39 5.20
CA THR A 3 29.34 -8.18 6.37
C THR A 3 28.26 -7.49 7.22
N GLN A 4 28.32 -6.16 7.37
CA GLN A 4 27.30 -5.40 8.11
C GLN A 4 25.96 -5.36 7.36
N VAL A 5 26.00 -5.20 6.04
CA VAL A 5 24.81 -5.23 5.18
C VAL A 5 24.16 -6.61 5.22
N GLN A 6 24.97 -7.68 5.14
CA GLN A 6 24.46 -9.05 5.26
C GLN A 6 23.80 -9.29 6.61
N HIS A 7 24.41 -8.86 7.71
CA HIS A 7 23.83 -9.06 9.04
C HIS A 7 22.52 -8.28 9.25
N GLN A 8 22.39 -7.09 8.66
CA GLN A 8 21.14 -6.32 8.65
C GLN A 8 20.06 -7.01 7.81
N LEU A 9 20.42 -7.49 6.62
CA LEU A 9 19.51 -8.20 5.73
C LEU A 9 19.00 -9.49 6.36
N THR A 10 19.88 -10.29 6.97
CA THR A 10 19.51 -11.52 7.66
C THR A 10 18.57 -11.25 8.83
N ARG A 11 18.81 -10.21 9.63
CA ARG A 11 17.95 -9.86 10.78
C ARG A 11 16.57 -9.37 10.34
N MET A 12 16.49 -8.75 9.16
CA MET A 12 15.24 -8.33 8.54
C MET A 12 14.46 -9.52 7.99
N VAL A 13 15.11 -10.38 7.21
CA VAL A 13 14.48 -11.57 6.61
C VAL A 13 14.03 -12.55 7.68
N SER A 14 14.78 -12.69 8.78
CA SER A 14 14.38 -13.57 9.89
C SER A 14 13.12 -13.06 10.60
N ALA A 15 13.04 -11.77 10.91
CA ALA A 15 11.84 -11.15 11.48
C ALA A 15 10.64 -11.28 10.55
N GLN A 16 10.83 -11.02 9.25
CA GLN A 16 9.77 -11.16 8.25
C GLN A 16 9.27 -12.60 8.16
N THR A 17 10.18 -13.56 8.07
CA THR A 17 9.87 -15.00 8.00
C THR A 17 9.05 -15.42 9.21
N PHE A 18 9.38 -14.92 10.40
CA PHE A 18 8.62 -15.21 11.61
C PHE A 18 7.15 -14.77 11.52
N PHE A 19 6.89 -13.52 11.10
CA PHE A 19 5.51 -13.03 10.96
C PHE A 19 4.73 -13.73 9.84
N VAL A 20 5.39 -14.03 8.72
CA VAL A 20 4.77 -14.75 7.60
C VAL A 20 4.38 -16.17 8.02
N ILE A 21 5.26 -16.87 8.76
CA ILE A 21 4.96 -18.23 9.25
C ILE A 21 3.72 -18.22 10.15
N ILE A 22 3.65 -17.28 11.11
CA ILE A 22 2.49 -17.18 12.02
C ILE A 22 1.20 -16.91 11.23
N GLY A 23 1.22 -15.96 10.29
CA GLY A 23 0.06 -15.65 9.45
C GLY A 23 -0.37 -16.84 8.59
N MET A 24 0.58 -17.54 7.98
CA MET A 24 0.32 -18.71 7.14
C MET A 24 -0.24 -19.89 7.93
N ILE A 25 0.24 -20.14 9.16
CA ILE A 25 -0.32 -21.17 10.03
C ILE A 25 -1.79 -20.87 10.36
N ALA A 26 -2.09 -19.64 10.76
CA ALA A 26 -3.46 -19.23 11.11
C ALA A 26 -4.42 -19.36 9.90
N TYR A 27 -3.98 -18.89 8.73
CA TYR A 27 -4.76 -18.99 7.50
C TYR A 27 -4.97 -20.44 7.03
N THR A 28 -3.93 -21.27 7.13
CA THR A 28 -4.01 -22.69 6.77
C THR A 28 -4.97 -23.43 7.70
N ALA A 29 -4.88 -23.20 9.01
CA ALA A 29 -5.79 -23.80 9.98
C ALA A 29 -7.25 -23.43 9.70
N GLN A 30 -7.54 -22.15 9.43
CA GLN A 30 -8.90 -21.69 9.09
C GLN A 30 -9.40 -22.30 7.77
N THR A 31 -8.51 -22.45 6.78
CA THR A 31 -8.83 -23.05 5.49
C THR A 31 -9.19 -24.53 5.64
N ILE A 32 -8.38 -25.30 6.39
CA ILE A 32 -8.66 -26.71 6.71
C ILE A 32 -9.99 -26.84 7.44
N TYR A 33 -10.23 -26.01 8.46
CA TYR A 33 -11.48 -26.00 9.19
C TYR A 33 -12.69 -25.79 8.27
N ASN A 34 -12.61 -24.82 7.35
CA ASN A 34 -13.67 -24.56 6.39
C ASN A 34 -13.88 -25.73 5.43
N LEU A 35 -12.81 -26.33 4.92
CA LEU A 35 -12.88 -27.53 4.06
C LEU A 35 -13.60 -28.69 4.77
N VAL A 36 -13.23 -29.00 6.01
CA VAL A 36 -13.83 -30.10 6.77
C VAL A 36 -15.29 -29.83 7.10
N THR A 37 -15.65 -28.57 7.38
CA THR A 37 -17.01 -28.20 7.80
C THR A 37 -17.90 -27.76 6.64
N THR A 38 -17.45 -27.86 5.39
CA THR A 38 -18.20 -27.36 4.21
C THR A 38 -19.55 -28.06 4.06
N SER A 39 -19.64 -29.36 4.36
CA SER A 39 -20.88 -30.14 4.25
C SER A 39 -21.77 -30.09 5.51
N THR A 40 -21.33 -29.40 6.56
CA THR A 40 -22.09 -29.29 7.81
C THR A 40 -23.14 -28.19 7.67
N LEU A 41 -24.39 -28.46 8.05
CA LEU A 41 -25.41 -27.43 8.17
C LEU A 41 -25.01 -26.42 9.26
N LYS A 42 -24.84 -25.15 8.86
CA LYS A 42 -24.42 -24.05 9.74
C LYS A 42 -25.56 -23.03 9.86
N SER A 43 -25.70 -22.45 11.05
CA SER A 43 -26.58 -21.29 11.22
C SER A 43 -26.01 -20.07 10.49
N PRO A 44 -26.85 -19.11 10.06
CA PRO A 44 -26.39 -17.90 9.38
C PRO A 44 -25.36 -17.10 10.19
N LEU A 45 -25.52 -17.05 11.52
CA LEU A 45 -24.58 -16.38 12.41
C LEU A 45 -23.20 -17.05 12.41
N ARG A 46 -23.16 -18.39 12.49
CA ARG A 46 -21.91 -19.14 12.46
C ARG A 46 -21.18 -18.95 11.13
N GLN A 47 -21.91 -18.98 10.02
CA GLN A 47 -21.34 -18.75 8.70
C GLN A 47 -20.75 -17.34 8.56
N ALA A 48 -21.43 -16.32 9.10
CA ALA A 48 -20.90 -14.95 9.11
C ALA A 48 -19.59 -14.85 9.92
N GLN A 49 -19.53 -15.49 11.09
CA GLN A 49 -18.32 -15.52 11.92
C GLN A 49 -17.14 -16.22 11.21
N GLU A 50 -17.39 -17.36 10.56
CA GLU A 50 -16.36 -18.10 9.83
C GLU A 50 -15.83 -17.30 8.63
N ASN A 51 -16.68 -16.54 7.94
CA ASN A 51 -16.26 -15.65 6.85
C ASN A 51 -15.40 -14.48 7.35
N VAL A 52 -15.76 -13.89 8.49
CA VAL A 52 -14.94 -12.84 9.13
C VAL A 52 -13.59 -13.42 9.56
N ALA A 53 -13.58 -14.62 10.17
CA ALA A 53 -12.34 -15.30 10.56
C ALA A 53 -11.44 -15.61 9.35
N LEU A 54 -12.02 -16.08 8.24
CA LEU A 54 -11.29 -16.29 6.98
C LEU A 54 -10.70 -14.97 6.45
N THR A 55 -11.47 -13.89 6.48
CA THR A 55 -11.01 -12.57 6.02
C THR A 55 -9.87 -12.05 6.88
N ILE A 56 -9.99 -12.14 8.21
CA ILE A 56 -8.96 -11.68 9.15
C ILE A 56 -7.67 -12.48 8.97
N THR A 57 -7.77 -13.81 8.92
CA THR A 57 -6.59 -14.68 8.74
C THR A 57 -5.95 -14.51 7.36
N GLY A 58 -6.76 -14.29 6.32
CA GLY A 58 -6.28 -13.95 4.99
C GLY A 58 -5.49 -12.64 4.97
N VAL A 59 -6.06 -11.56 5.53
CA VAL A 59 -5.38 -10.26 5.63
C VAL A 59 -4.07 -10.42 6.41
N LEU A 60 -4.08 -11.10 7.56
CA LEU A 60 -2.89 -11.36 8.38
C LEU A 60 -1.77 -12.08 7.61
N ALA A 61 -2.12 -13.07 6.79
CA ALA A 61 -1.15 -13.77 5.95
C ALA A 61 -0.51 -12.82 4.91
N TYR A 62 -1.28 -11.87 4.38
CA TYR A 62 -0.77 -10.88 3.43
C TYR A 62 -0.02 -9.71 4.07
N THR A 63 -0.29 -9.35 5.33
CA THR A 63 0.36 -8.22 6.00
C THR A 63 1.87 -8.41 6.10
N GLY A 64 2.35 -9.66 6.21
CA GLY A 64 3.77 -10.00 6.22
C GLY A 64 4.53 -9.53 4.97
N TYR A 65 3.86 -9.43 3.81
CA TYR A 65 4.46 -8.90 2.58
C TYR A 65 4.54 -7.37 2.59
N VAL A 66 3.53 -6.70 3.15
CA VAL A 66 3.48 -5.23 3.24
C VAL A 66 4.54 -4.71 4.20
N PHE A 67 4.73 -5.36 5.35
CA PHE A 67 5.78 -5.01 6.31
C PHE A 67 7.18 -5.11 5.73
N ASN A 68 7.38 -5.95 4.72
CA ASN A 68 8.66 -6.14 4.07
C ASN A 68 9.19 -4.83 3.46
N PHE A 69 8.33 -4.09 2.77
CA PHE A 69 8.66 -2.78 2.22
C PHE A 69 9.04 -1.76 3.30
N TYR A 70 8.28 -1.74 4.40
CA TYR A 70 8.54 -0.81 5.50
C TYR A 70 9.83 -1.13 6.24
N ILE A 71 10.12 -2.40 6.53
CA ILE A 71 11.38 -2.77 7.19
C ILE A 71 12.58 -2.40 6.30
N TYR A 72 12.49 -2.54 4.97
CA TYR A 72 13.55 -2.09 4.05
C TYR A 72 13.83 -0.58 4.15
N ILE A 73 12.78 0.23 4.24
CA ILE A 73 12.89 1.70 4.39
C ILE A 73 13.38 2.10 5.79
N PHE A 74 12.96 1.37 6.83
CA PHE A 74 13.30 1.70 8.21
C PHE A 74 14.71 1.24 8.59
N VAL A 75 15.21 0.12 8.09
CA VAL A 75 16.48 -0.47 8.54
C VAL A 75 17.70 0.14 7.85
N SER A 76 17.61 0.56 6.59
CA SER A 76 18.76 1.08 5.85
C SER A 76 18.77 2.61 5.80
N PRO A 77 19.73 3.28 6.47
CA PRO A 77 19.86 4.74 6.40
C PRO A 77 20.10 5.24 4.97
N THR A 78 20.82 4.46 4.16
CA THR A 78 21.10 4.76 2.75
C THR A 78 19.84 4.71 1.90
N LEU A 79 19.00 3.68 2.06
CA LEU A 79 17.70 3.60 1.38
C LEU A 79 16.76 4.70 1.86
N ARG A 80 16.76 5.03 3.16
CA ARG A 80 15.94 6.12 3.71
C ARG A 80 16.31 7.47 3.10
N LYS A 81 17.60 7.72 2.82
CA LYS A 81 18.07 8.93 2.12
C LYS A 81 17.57 8.97 0.68
N HIS A 82 17.75 7.89 -0.09
CA HIS A 82 17.28 7.82 -1.47
C HIS A 82 15.76 7.90 -1.58
N PHE A 83 15.02 7.29 -0.65
CA PHE A 83 13.56 7.34 -0.62
C PHE A 83 13.04 8.76 -0.33
N LYS A 84 13.68 9.49 0.59
CA LYS A 84 13.37 10.90 0.83
C LYS A 84 13.64 11.76 -0.41
N GLU A 85 14.77 11.56 -1.08
CA GLU A 85 15.09 12.27 -2.33
C GLU A 85 14.07 11.98 -3.44
N LEU A 86 13.63 10.73 -3.58
CA LEU A 86 12.57 10.33 -4.51
C LEU A 86 11.24 10.98 -4.19
N ILE A 87 10.81 10.96 -2.92
CA ILE A 87 9.57 11.63 -2.48
C ILE A 87 9.66 13.13 -2.75
N GLN A 88 10.78 13.77 -2.41
CA GLN A 88 10.94 15.20 -2.62
C GLN A 88 10.88 15.57 -4.11
N LYS A 89 11.52 14.77 -4.99
CA LYS A 89 11.42 14.95 -6.44
C LYS A 89 10.00 14.71 -6.96
N PHE A 90 9.33 13.69 -6.46
CA PHE A 90 7.95 13.38 -6.84
C PHE A 90 7.00 14.51 -6.41
N LEU A 91 7.10 14.99 -5.17
CA LEU A 91 6.31 16.12 -4.67
C LEU A 91 6.61 17.40 -5.45
N TYR A 92 7.88 17.70 -5.74
CA TYR A 92 8.25 18.85 -6.56
C TYR A 92 7.63 18.75 -7.96
N TYR A 93 7.76 17.58 -8.61
CA TYR A 93 7.14 17.33 -9.92
C TYR A 93 5.62 17.47 -9.87
N PHE A 94 4.96 16.91 -8.87
CA PHE A 94 3.51 16.97 -8.70
C PHE A 94 3.04 18.40 -8.47
N THR A 95 3.74 19.15 -7.62
CA THR A 95 3.42 20.55 -7.32
C THR A 95 3.61 21.42 -8.56
N CYS A 96 4.72 21.27 -9.30
CA CYS A 96 4.94 21.99 -10.56
C CYS A 96 3.93 21.61 -11.66
N HIS A 97 3.58 20.32 -11.77
CA HIS A 97 2.57 19.85 -12.72
C HIS A 97 1.19 20.41 -12.39
N PHE A 98 0.79 20.42 -11.12
CA PHE A 98 -0.50 20.96 -10.68
C PHE A 98 -0.59 22.47 -10.90
N ILE A 99 0.48 23.21 -10.60
CA ILE A 99 0.55 24.66 -10.85
C ILE A 99 0.52 24.98 -12.35
N ARG A 100 1.18 24.17 -13.19
CA ARG A 100 1.19 24.36 -14.66
C ARG A 100 -0.18 24.07 -15.27
N ASN A 101 -0.88 23.04 -14.81
CA ASN A 101 -2.22 22.68 -15.31
C ASN A 101 -3.25 23.80 -15.08
N ASN A 102 -3.15 24.53 -13.95
CA ASN A 102 -4.03 25.65 -13.64
C ASN A 102 -3.71 26.95 -14.40
N ARG A 103 -2.58 27.04 -15.12
CA ARG A 103 -2.23 28.20 -15.96
C ARG A 103 -2.68 28.06 -17.42
N THR A 104 -3.18 26.89 -17.82
CA THR A 104 -3.65 26.59 -19.18
C THR A 104 -5.16 26.74 -19.37
N GLN A 105 -5.87 27.47 -18.50
CA GLN A 105 -7.09 28.15 -18.92
C GLN A 105 -6.69 29.55 -19.43
N PRO A 106 -6.47 29.75 -20.74
CA PRO A 106 -6.37 31.09 -21.27
C PRO A 106 -7.71 31.78 -21.04
N ALA A 107 -7.66 32.97 -20.46
CA ALA A 107 -8.76 33.93 -20.39
C ALA A 107 -9.22 34.25 -21.82
N HIS A 108 -10.12 33.45 -22.37
CA HIS A 108 -10.70 33.64 -23.69
C HIS A 108 -12.16 34.11 -23.58
N ILE A 109 -12.43 35.02 -22.65
CA ILE A 109 -13.69 35.78 -22.62
C ILE A 109 -13.31 37.19 -22.17
N THR A 110 -13.32 38.15 -23.11
CA THR A 110 -13.73 39.56 -22.98
C THR A 110 -13.00 40.42 -24.03
N GLN A 111 -13.21 40.13 -25.32
CA GLN A 111 -12.94 41.08 -26.41
C GLN A 111 -14.12 41.17 -27.39
N ASN A 112 -15.35 41.13 -26.87
CA ASN A 112 -16.59 41.31 -27.66
C ASN A 112 -17.39 42.55 -27.23
N ASN A 113 -16.76 43.68 -26.93
CA ASN A 113 -17.47 44.93 -26.56
C ASN A 113 -16.90 46.20 -27.22
N LEU A 114 -16.36 46.11 -28.45
CA LEU A 114 -15.85 47.29 -29.17
C LEU A 114 -16.40 47.45 -30.60
N GLN A 115 -17.54 46.83 -30.92
CA GLN A 115 -18.10 46.90 -32.29
C GLN A 115 -19.61 47.12 -32.39
N LEU A 116 -20.27 47.63 -31.35
CA LEU A 116 -21.69 47.99 -31.41
C LEU A 116 -21.95 49.31 -30.66
N ASP A 117 -21.37 50.42 -31.13
CA ASP A 117 -21.99 51.74 -30.93
C ASP A 117 -21.53 52.71 -32.03
N GLY A 118 -21.95 52.39 -33.25
CA GLY A 118 -21.66 53.14 -34.46
C GLY A 118 -22.79 53.00 -35.45
N LYS A 119 -24.01 53.35 -35.02
CA LYS A 119 -25.13 53.73 -35.88
C LYS A 119 -26.00 54.75 -35.17
#